data_AF-A0A2W2BA71-F1
#
_entry.id   AF-A0A2W2BA71-F1
#
_cell.length_a   1.000
_cell.length_b   1.000
_cell.length_c   1.000
_cell.angle_alpha   90.00
_cell.angle_beta   90.00
_cell.angle_gamma   90.00
#
_symmetry.space_group_name_H-M   'P 1'
#
loop_
_entity.id
_entity.type
_entity.pdbx_description
1 polymer ?
#
loop_
_entity_poly.entity_id
_entity_poly.type
_entity_poly.pdbx_seq_one_letter_code
_entity_poly.pdbx_strand_id
1 'polypeptide(L)'
;MNANPVFKKAAIIAVATLAILFLGALYFWRERALFVDDAFIPYLIASSGKLAIQEQRYGSFITQLVPLLSIKLHLPVQTMLLLYSTSFNLFFLLVIALLTFRYKQYALAVLMGLYYTIFVSDSFYWTNNEVHQGIAWMFLCLGVILWKKERQVATWQYAATILVFGGLAIFTHPLVGVILLYLIGFMFLTKRYWPFSKKESLTICLPLFLIFLAKFFISQNNNSYDSGKLYDITHTTLPLILGTFKGDAANSFFQDCKTDHWWIFIIIVLGLGTMLKARKWLLTFWTVLCSVAYFVFICLTFSSSYDFHTRFYMQSEWMGFAILLSAPFVFYFLPLLSEKKAALLLAAIFATRLIYIGSSSKMFTERFVYMNKMLQQMDKTGWTKVIIRQNQKMEDVLIMSWGLPIESMMIDRMNGHTQLQRTMITLPDEVIKERFTTKKNVFMSCFVNDSLRKLNTRYFVMDTVQQYRVVSEEQFWKGEDTGYVAPQKP
;
A
#
# COMPACT_ATOMS: atom_id res chain seq x y z
N MET A 1 18.55 -4.92 22.23
CA MET A 1 18.66 -3.53 21.71
C MET A 1 18.27 -2.46 22.73
N ASN A 2 17.65 -2.85 23.85
CA ASN A 2 16.78 -2.00 24.66
C ASN A 2 17.48 -1.03 25.62
N ALA A 3 18.81 -1.08 25.70
CA ALA A 3 19.57 -0.28 26.67
C ALA A 3 20.27 0.95 26.05
N ASN A 4 20.28 1.10 24.72
CA ASN A 4 20.91 2.29 24.12
C ASN A 4 19.93 3.47 24.18
N PRO A 5 20.21 4.52 24.97
CA PRO A 5 19.30 5.64 25.13
C PRO A 5 19.13 6.46 23.85
N VAL A 6 20.11 6.40 22.93
CA VAL A 6 20.02 6.98 21.58
C VAL A 6 18.82 6.40 20.84
N PHE A 7 18.66 5.07 20.86
CA PHE A 7 17.55 4.41 20.18
C PHE A 7 16.20 4.73 20.83
N LYS A 8 16.15 4.85 22.16
CA LYS A 8 14.89 5.17 22.86
C LYS A 8 14.32 6.51 22.39
N LYS A 9 15.14 7.57 22.36
CA LYS A 9 14.71 8.89 21.88
C LYS A 9 14.36 8.87 20.39
N ALA A 10 15.19 8.23 19.57
CA ALA A 10 14.93 8.03 18.16
C ALA A 10 13.58 7.33 17.89
N ALA A 11 13.25 6.28 18.65
CA ALA A 11 11.99 5.55 18.52
C ALA A 11 10.78 6.40 18.92
N ILE A 12 10.89 7.24 19.95
CA ILE A 12 9.82 8.17 20.33
C ILE A 12 9.53 9.17 19.20
N ILE A 13 10.56 9.68 18.53
CA ILE A 13 10.42 10.55 17.36
C ILE A 13 9.73 9.80 16.20
N ALA A 14 10.08 8.52 15.97
CA ALA A 14 9.41 7.69 14.97
C ALA A 14 7.93 7.43 15.31
N VAL A 15 7.59 7.17 16.57
CA VAL A 15 6.20 7.05 17.04
C VAL A 15 5.43 8.35 16.82
N ALA A 16 6.00 9.50 17.20
CA ALA A 16 5.39 10.80 16.99
C ALA A 16 5.12 11.08 15.51
N THR A 17 6.05 10.66 14.63
CA THR A 17 5.88 10.77 13.18
C THR A 17 4.71 9.93 12.67
N LEU A 18 4.58 8.68 13.11
CA LEU A 18 3.43 7.84 12.76
C LEU A 18 2.10 8.37 13.34
N ALA A 19 2.15 9.03 14.51
CA ALA A 19 0.98 9.72 15.05
C ALA A 19 0.57 10.91 14.17
N ILE A 20 1.53 11.70 13.65
CA ILE A 20 1.23 12.77 12.68
C ILE A 20 0.65 12.18 11.40
N LEU A 21 1.19 11.08 10.88
CA LEU A 21 0.61 10.39 9.71
C LEU A 21 -0.81 9.88 9.98
N PHE A 22 -1.12 9.43 11.19
CA PHE A 22 -2.48 9.07 11.60
C PHE A 22 -3.42 10.28 11.62
N LEU A 23 -2.96 11.43 12.14
CA LEU A 23 -3.72 12.68 12.05
C LEU A 23 -3.91 13.13 10.59
N GLY A 24 -2.89 12.94 9.75
CA GLY A 24 -2.99 13.16 8.31
C GLY A 24 -4.02 12.25 7.66
N ALA A 25 -4.11 10.98 8.07
CA ALA A 25 -5.12 10.05 7.56
C ALA A 25 -6.55 10.44 7.97
N LEU A 26 -6.70 11.03 9.17
CA LEU A 26 -7.97 11.63 9.61
C LEU A 26 -8.34 12.87 8.80
N TYR A 27 -7.35 13.70 8.44
CA TYR A 27 -7.58 14.92 7.68
C TYR A 27 -7.88 14.63 6.20
N PHE A 28 -7.04 13.82 5.54
CA PHE A 28 -7.14 13.46 4.12
C PHE A 28 -7.98 12.20 3.86
N TRP A 29 -8.94 11.89 4.74
CA TRP A 29 -9.65 10.61 4.67
C TRP A 29 -10.48 10.46 3.39
N ARG A 30 -10.93 11.58 2.78
CA ARG A 30 -11.73 11.56 1.54
C ARG A 30 -10.86 11.22 0.35
N GLU A 31 -9.74 11.91 0.21
CA GLU A 31 -8.72 11.68 -0.82
C GLU A 31 -8.21 10.24 -0.80
N ARG A 32 -8.15 9.64 0.40
CA ARG A 32 -7.71 8.26 0.61
C ARG A 32 -8.83 7.24 0.37
N ALA A 33 -9.96 7.36 1.07
CA ALA A 33 -11.02 6.35 1.03
C ALA A 33 -11.78 6.28 -0.30
N LEU A 34 -11.73 7.36 -1.09
CA LEU A 34 -12.41 7.49 -2.37
C LEU A 34 -11.42 7.44 -3.53
N PHE A 35 -10.39 6.61 -3.37
CA PHE A 35 -9.37 6.36 -4.37
C PHE A 35 -9.25 4.86 -4.65
N VAL A 36 -9.77 4.46 -5.80
CA VAL A 36 -9.47 3.18 -6.46
C VAL A 36 -9.81 2.00 -5.54
N ASP A 37 -8.81 1.22 -5.12
CA ASP A 37 -8.98 0.04 -4.28
C ASP A 37 -9.58 0.39 -2.91
N ASP A 38 -9.23 1.55 -2.37
CA ASP A 38 -9.70 2.02 -1.07
C ASP A 38 -11.22 2.26 -1.05
N ALA A 39 -11.81 2.57 -2.22
CA ALA A 39 -13.27 2.62 -2.39
C ALA A 39 -13.85 1.23 -2.70
N PHE A 40 -13.12 0.43 -3.47
CA PHE A 40 -13.57 -0.87 -3.94
C PHE A 40 -13.76 -1.89 -2.81
N ILE A 41 -12.81 -1.99 -1.88
CA ILE A 41 -12.85 -2.98 -0.80
C ILE A 41 -14.06 -2.75 0.14
N PRO A 42 -14.34 -1.54 0.65
CA PRO A 42 -15.56 -1.29 1.42
C PRO A 42 -16.83 -1.59 0.64
N TYR A 43 -16.88 -1.33 -0.67
CA TYR A 43 -18.01 -1.69 -1.52
C TYR A 43 -18.24 -3.22 -1.55
N LEU A 44 -17.19 -4.00 -1.77
CA LEU A 44 -17.28 -5.46 -1.79
C LEU A 44 -17.75 -6.00 -0.44
N ILE A 45 -17.23 -5.45 0.67
CA ILE A 45 -17.61 -5.85 2.02
C ILE A 45 -19.07 -5.47 2.30
N ALA A 46 -19.48 -4.25 1.96
CA ALA A 46 -20.85 -3.78 2.15
C ALA A 46 -21.87 -4.56 1.32
N SER A 47 -21.52 -4.98 0.11
CA SER A 47 -22.39 -5.76 -0.78
C SER A 47 -22.47 -7.23 -0.38
N SER A 48 -21.35 -7.84 0.03
CA SER A 48 -21.28 -9.27 0.36
C SER A 48 -21.57 -9.61 1.82
N GLY A 49 -21.43 -8.65 2.74
CA GLY A 49 -21.51 -8.88 4.17
C GLY A 49 -20.33 -9.67 4.75
N LYS A 50 -19.25 -9.87 3.98
CA LYS A 50 -18.09 -10.70 4.33
C LYS A 50 -16.79 -9.93 4.07
N LEU A 51 -15.67 -10.44 4.60
CA LEU A 51 -14.34 -9.91 4.26
C LEU A 51 -14.07 -10.11 2.75
N ALA A 52 -13.43 -9.14 2.13
CA ALA A 52 -13.04 -9.15 0.73
C ALA A 52 -11.52 -9.43 0.61
N ILE A 53 -11.08 -10.60 1.11
CA ILE A 53 -9.68 -11.00 1.03
C ILE A 53 -9.35 -11.39 -0.41
N GLN A 54 -8.61 -10.54 -1.11
CA GLN A 54 -8.16 -10.77 -2.48
C GLN A 54 -6.77 -11.41 -2.48
N GLU A 55 -6.47 -12.19 -3.52
CA GLU A 55 -5.13 -12.80 -3.75
C GLU A 55 -4.55 -13.55 -2.54
N GLN A 56 -5.44 -14.04 -1.66
CA GLN A 56 -5.09 -14.71 -0.40
C GLN A 56 -4.18 -13.86 0.50
N ARG A 57 -4.35 -12.54 0.46
CA ARG A 57 -3.61 -11.54 1.25
C ARG A 57 -4.18 -11.43 2.65
N TYR A 58 -4.07 -12.50 3.43
CA TYR A 58 -4.84 -12.68 4.66
C TYR A 58 -4.60 -11.62 5.74
N GLY A 59 -3.41 -11.00 5.83
CA GLY A 59 -3.16 -9.99 6.87
C GLY A 59 -3.92 -8.68 6.66
N SER A 60 -4.57 -8.48 5.51
CA SER A 60 -5.50 -7.37 5.27
C SER A 60 -6.79 -7.46 6.08
N PHE A 61 -7.08 -8.61 6.69
CA PHE A 61 -8.25 -8.78 7.55
C PHE A 61 -8.33 -7.68 8.63
N ILE A 62 -7.19 -7.23 9.16
CA ILE A 62 -7.16 -6.30 10.28
C ILE A 62 -7.78 -4.94 9.95
N THR A 63 -7.57 -4.43 8.73
CA THR A 63 -8.20 -3.18 8.29
C THR A 63 -9.58 -3.43 7.72
N GLN A 64 -9.80 -4.56 7.03
CA GLN A 64 -11.12 -4.95 6.49
C GLN A 64 -12.16 -5.27 7.57
N LEU A 65 -11.74 -5.62 8.79
CA LEU A 65 -12.64 -5.75 9.93
C LEU A 65 -13.39 -4.44 10.21
N VAL A 66 -12.81 -3.28 9.92
CA VAL A 66 -13.44 -1.98 10.19
C VAL A 66 -14.69 -1.74 9.33
N PRO A 67 -14.65 -1.83 7.99
CA PRO A 67 -15.87 -1.75 7.19
C PRO A 67 -16.83 -2.90 7.50
N LEU A 68 -16.33 -4.12 7.78
CA LEU A 68 -17.21 -5.25 8.15
C LEU A 68 -18.00 -4.98 9.44
N LEU A 69 -17.35 -4.43 10.47
CA LEU A 69 -18.01 -4.03 11.71
C LEU A 69 -18.94 -2.84 11.47
N SER A 70 -18.52 -1.87 10.67
CA SER A 70 -19.33 -0.69 10.33
C SER A 70 -20.65 -1.09 9.67
N ILE A 71 -20.62 -2.08 8.76
CA ILE A 71 -21.84 -2.53 8.08
C ILE A 71 -22.79 -3.29 9.02
N LYS A 72 -22.24 -4.10 9.93
CA LYS A 72 -22.99 -4.84 10.96
C LYS A 72 -23.58 -3.92 12.01
N LEU A 73 -22.87 -2.85 12.36
CA LEU A 73 -23.32 -1.77 13.24
C LEU A 73 -24.13 -0.71 12.49
N HIS A 74 -24.40 -0.93 11.21
CA HIS A 74 -25.35 -0.10 10.47
C HIS A 74 -24.93 1.38 10.38
N LEU A 75 -23.62 1.65 10.45
CA LEU A 75 -23.07 3.01 10.43
C LEU A 75 -23.28 3.70 9.07
N PRO A 76 -23.36 5.04 9.01
CA PRO A 76 -23.40 5.77 7.74
C PRO A 76 -22.16 5.51 6.87
N VAL A 77 -22.30 5.59 5.53
CA VAL A 77 -21.19 5.34 4.59
C VAL A 77 -19.99 6.24 4.86
N GLN A 78 -20.23 7.50 5.22
CA GLN A 78 -19.20 8.47 5.57
C GLN A 78 -18.36 8.01 6.76
N THR A 79 -19.02 7.55 7.82
CA THR A 79 -18.34 7.03 9.01
C THR A 79 -17.55 5.76 8.69
N MET A 80 -18.13 4.84 7.90
CA MET A 80 -17.45 3.63 7.45
C MET A 80 -16.14 3.96 6.69
N LEU A 81 -16.20 4.90 5.74
CA LEU A 81 -15.05 5.28 4.91
C LEU A 81 -13.96 6.01 5.71
N LEU A 82 -14.35 6.93 6.61
CA LEU A 82 -13.44 7.59 7.53
C LEU A 82 -12.70 6.56 8.42
N LEU A 83 -13.45 5.66 9.05
CA LEU A 83 -12.88 4.64 9.92
C LEU A 83 -11.98 3.67 9.13
N TYR A 84 -12.39 3.28 7.93
CA TYR A 84 -11.59 2.39 7.09
C TYR A 84 -10.25 3.04 6.70
N SER A 85 -10.27 4.27 6.16
CA SER A 85 -9.05 4.99 5.76
C SER A 85 -8.05 5.16 6.91
N THR A 86 -8.56 5.47 8.10
CA THR A 86 -7.74 5.72 9.30
C THR A 86 -7.24 4.44 9.96
N SER A 87 -7.90 3.30 9.72
CA SER A 87 -7.54 2.00 10.31
C SER A 87 -6.14 1.54 9.94
N PHE A 88 -5.66 1.86 8.73
CA PHE A 88 -4.32 1.52 8.26
C PHE A 88 -3.24 2.19 9.13
N ASN A 89 -3.28 3.52 9.21
CA ASN A 89 -2.32 4.28 10.01
C ASN A 89 -2.47 4.03 11.51
N LEU A 90 -3.69 3.75 11.99
CA LEU A 90 -3.90 3.30 13.36
C LEU A 90 -3.18 1.97 13.63
N PHE A 91 -3.32 0.99 12.74
CA PHE A 91 -2.62 -0.29 12.86
C PHE A 91 -1.10 -0.10 12.89
N PHE A 92 -0.55 0.73 12.00
CA PHE A 92 0.89 1.03 11.99
C PHE A 92 1.34 1.72 13.28
N LEU A 93 0.57 2.69 13.77
CA LEU A 93 0.82 3.40 15.02
C LEU A 93 0.80 2.45 16.23
N LEU A 94 -0.16 1.54 16.29
CA LEU A 94 -0.25 0.54 17.35
C LEU A 94 0.96 -0.39 17.35
N VAL A 95 1.38 -0.88 16.18
CA VAL A 95 2.55 -1.74 16.06
C VAL A 95 3.83 -1.01 16.50
N ILE A 96 4.10 0.21 16.01
CA ILE A 96 5.31 0.95 16.41
C ILE A 96 5.27 1.32 17.90
N ALA A 97 4.10 1.62 18.47
CA ALA A 97 3.93 1.88 19.88
C ALA A 97 4.22 0.63 20.73
N LEU A 98 3.76 -0.55 20.29
CA LEU A 98 4.09 -1.83 20.94
C LEU A 98 5.60 -2.11 20.88
N LEU A 99 6.23 -1.91 19.73
CA LEU A 99 7.69 -2.07 19.59
C LEU A 99 8.45 -1.14 20.53
N THR A 100 7.99 0.11 20.67
CA THR A 100 8.68 1.14 21.46
C THR A 100 8.42 0.97 22.96
N PHE A 101 7.15 0.99 23.38
CA PHE A 101 6.81 1.09 24.80
C PHE A 101 6.70 -0.27 25.48
N ARG A 102 6.22 -1.31 24.78
CA ARG A 102 5.95 -2.62 25.38
C ARG A 102 7.09 -3.62 25.19
N TYR A 103 7.66 -3.69 23.99
CA TYR A 103 8.72 -4.64 23.62
C TYR A 103 10.11 -4.03 23.70
N LYS A 104 10.21 -2.69 23.75
CA LYS A 104 11.45 -1.90 23.84
C LYS A 104 12.44 -2.17 22.70
N GLN A 105 11.95 -2.67 21.56
CA GLN A 105 12.73 -2.93 20.34
C GLN A 105 12.89 -1.66 19.53
N TYR A 106 13.59 -0.69 20.11
CA TYR A 106 13.67 0.68 19.61
C TYR A 106 14.28 0.81 18.20
N ALA A 107 15.31 0.03 17.86
CA ALA A 107 15.92 0.09 16.53
C ALA A 107 14.95 -0.40 15.44
N LEU A 108 14.15 -1.43 15.73
CA LEU A 108 13.08 -1.88 14.81
C LEU A 108 12.00 -0.80 14.67
N ALA A 109 11.64 -0.11 15.75
CA ALA A 109 10.69 1.00 15.69
C ALA A 109 11.21 2.15 14.81
N VAL A 110 12.48 2.53 14.93
CA VAL A 110 13.09 3.54 14.05
C VAL A 110 13.07 3.10 12.59
N LEU A 111 13.43 1.84 12.32
CA LEU A 111 13.43 1.30 10.96
C LEU A 111 12.03 1.27 10.35
N MET A 112 11.01 0.94 11.15
CA MET A 112 9.61 1.03 10.75
C MET A 112 9.19 2.48 10.46
N GLY A 113 9.62 3.44 11.29
CA GLY A 113 9.38 4.87 11.02
C GLY A 113 9.97 5.33 9.68
N LEU A 114 11.20 4.89 9.37
CA LEU A 114 11.86 5.18 8.10
C LEU A 114 11.15 4.51 6.92
N TYR A 115 10.62 3.29 7.09
CA TYR A 115 9.82 2.61 6.08
C TYR A 115 8.59 3.43 5.66
N TYR A 116 7.81 3.92 6.64
CA TYR A 116 6.60 4.72 6.36
C TYR A 116 6.87 6.18 6.00
N THR A 117 8.12 6.58 5.72
CA THR A 117 8.43 7.99 5.40
C THR A 117 9.41 8.19 4.26
N ILE A 118 10.50 7.43 4.14
CA ILE A 118 11.58 7.76 3.19
C ILE A 118 11.09 7.74 1.74
N PHE A 119 10.41 6.66 1.34
CA PHE A 119 9.87 6.48 -0.02
C PHE A 119 8.38 6.79 -0.12
N VAL A 120 7.82 7.51 0.85
CA VAL A 120 6.38 7.80 0.90
C VAL A 120 6.14 9.23 0.45
N SER A 121 5.38 9.42 -0.62
CA SER A 121 4.71 10.68 -0.94
C SER A 121 3.28 10.40 -1.41
N ASP A 122 3.11 9.94 -2.64
CA ASP A 122 1.79 9.61 -3.20
C ASP A 122 1.22 8.31 -2.62
N SER A 123 2.07 7.34 -2.30
CA SER A 123 1.66 6.08 -1.66
C SER A 123 0.98 6.26 -0.31
N PHE A 124 1.11 7.43 0.33
CA PHE A 124 0.29 7.75 1.49
C PHE A 124 -1.19 7.74 1.14
N TYR A 125 -1.59 8.23 -0.03
CA TYR A 125 -2.98 8.40 -0.42
C TYR A 125 -3.63 7.13 -0.99
N TRP A 126 -2.83 6.10 -1.29
CA TRP A 126 -3.30 4.78 -1.72
C TRP A 126 -3.02 3.74 -0.63
N THR A 127 -4.04 3.45 0.17
CA THR A 127 -3.86 2.82 1.49
C THR A 127 -3.97 1.31 1.44
N ASN A 128 -4.69 0.77 0.47
CA ASN A 128 -4.99 -0.65 0.33
C ASN A 128 -3.82 -1.51 -0.19
N ASN A 129 -2.62 -0.96 -0.39
CA ASN A 129 -1.47 -1.80 -0.70
C ASN A 129 -1.10 -2.67 0.52
N GLU A 130 -1.31 -3.98 0.38
CA GLU A 130 -1.15 -4.92 1.47
C GLU A 130 0.32 -5.13 1.88
N VAL A 131 1.31 -4.77 1.05
CA VAL A 131 2.74 -4.78 1.42
C VAL A 131 2.96 -4.04 2.73
N HIS A 132 2.32 -2.88 2.89
CA HIS A 132 2.46 -2.05 4.09
C HIS A 132 1.93 -2.73 5.35
N GLN A 133 0.82 -3.45 5.25
CA GLN A 133 0.27 -4.23 6.36
C GLN A 133 1.16 -5.44 6.67
N GLY A 134 1.65 -6.12 5.65
CA GLY A 134 2.59 -7.23 5.80
C GLY A 134 3.88 -6.81 6.49
N ILE A 135 4.42 -5.63 6.18
CA ILE A 135 5.59 -5.06 6.87
C ILE A 135 5.31 -4.75 8.35
N ALA A 136 4.13 -4.21 8.69
CA ALA A 136 3.76 -4.04 10.09
C ALA A 136 3.68 -5.40 10.83
N TRP A 137 3.08 -6.43 10.21
CA TRP A 137 3.08 -7.78 10.76
C TRP A 137 4.49 -8.36 10.92
N MET A 138 5.38 -8.11 9.95
CA MET A 138 6.79 -8.52 9.98
C MET A 138 7.53 -7.88 11.16
N PHE A 139 7.40 -6.57 11.34
CA PHE A 139 8.01 -5.86 12.47
C PHE A 139 7.46 -6.34 13.81
N LEU A 140 6.14 -6.56 13.91
CA LEU A 140 5.53 -7.14 15.10
C LEU A 140 6.08 -8.54 15.40
N CYS A 141 6.22 -9.39 14.38
CA CYS A 141 6.80 -10.72 14.50
C CYS A 141 8.22 -10.67 15.09
N LEU A 142 9.11 -9.87 14.49
CA LEU A 142 10.49 -9.69 14.94
C LEU A 142 10.53 -9.10 16.36
N GLY A 143 9.69 -8.10 16.63
CA GLY A 143 9.59 -7.46 17.93
C GLY A 143 9.20 -8.41 19.05
N VAL A 144 8.18 -9.24 18.82
CA VAL A 144 7.69 -10.23 19.78
C VAL A 144 8.72 -11.35 20.01
N ILE A 145 9.39 -11.83 18.96
CA ILE A 145 10.40 -12.89 19.08
C ILE A 145 11.61 -12.42 19.90
N LEU A 146 12.12 -11.22 19.64
CA LEU A 146 13.21 -10.63 20.42
C LEU A 146 12.79 -10.37 21.87
N TRP A 147 11.58 -9.85 22.08
CA TRP A 147 11.02 -9.65 23.41
C TRP A 147 10.84 -10.95 24.22
N LYS A 148 10.42 -12.02 23.55
CA LYS A 148 10.31 -13.37 24.12
C LYS A 148 11.67 -13.92 24.52
N LYS A 149 12.71 -13.67 23.72
CA LYS A 149 14.07 -14.10 24.05
C LYS A 149 14.58 -13.48 25.35
N GLU A 150 14.32 -12.20 25.56
CA GLU A 150 14.69 -11.50 26.81
C GLU A 150 14.00 -12.08 28.05
N ARG A 151 12.86 -12.76 27.87
CA ARG A 151 12.09 -13.45 28.91
C ARG A 151 12.39 -14.94 29.03
N GLN A 152 13.34 -15.44 28.24
CA GLN A 152 13.77 -16.83 28.27
C GLN A 152 12.60 -17.82 28.15
N VAL A 153 11.64 -17.52 27.28
CA VAL A 153 10.48 -18.39 27.07
C VAL A 153 10.88 -19.72 26.41
N ALA A 154 9.99 -20.70 26.45
CA ALA A 154 10.19 -21.98 25.80
C ALA A 154 10.33 -21.83 24.27
N THR A 155 11.24 -22.61 23.67
CA THR A 155 11.63 -22.51 22.26
C THR A 155 10.46 -22.66 21.27
N TRP A 156 9.44 -23.49 21.59
CA TRP A 156 8.26 -23.66 20.74
C TRP A 156 7.46 -22.37 20.55
N GLN A 157 7.53 -21.43 21.51
CA GLN A 157 6.84 -20.16 21.41
C GLN A 157 7.41 -19.27 20.30
N TYR A 158 8.67 -19.48 19.87
CA TYR A 158 9.22 -18.79 18.71
C TYR A 158 8.56 -19.29 17.42
N ALA A 159 8.44 -20.61 17.25
CA ALA A 159 7.74 -21.20 16.10
C ALA A 159 6.28 -20.74 16.05
N ALA A 160 5.55 -20.74 17.17
CA ALA A 160 4.18 -20.23 17.22
C ALA A 160 4.08 -18.75 16.80
N THR A 161 5.08 -17.93 17.18
CA THR A 161 5.12 -16.52 16.79
C THR A 161 5.36 -16.34 15.29
N ILE A 162 6.22 -17.18 14.69
CA ILE A 162 6.47 -17.19 13.25
C ILE A 162 5.23 -17.68 12.49
N LEU A 163 4.59 -18.76 12.94
CA LEU A 163 3.39 -19.30 12.30
C LEU A 163 2.26 -18.27 12.26
N VAL A 164 2.06 -17.51 13.33
CA VAL A 164 1.02 -16.47 13.39
C VAL A 164 1.47 -15.20 12.66
N PHE A 165 2.44 -14.47 13.18
CA PHE A 165 2.78 -13.14 12.64
C PHE A 165 3.63 -13.20 11.38
N GLY A 166 4.54 -14.18 11.28
CA GLY A 166 5.30 -14.42 10.04
C GLY A 166 4.41 -14.96 8.92
N GLY A 167 3.46 -15.83 9.27
CA GLY A 167 2.40 -16.31 8.39
C GLY A 167 1.57 -15.15 7.85
N LEU A 168 1.03 -14.30 8.74
CA LEU A 168 0.32 -13.09 8.34
C LEU A 168 1.20 -12.19 7.45
N ALA A 169 2.44 -11.90 7.83
CA ALA A 169 3.34 -11.05 7.05
C ALA A 169 3.54 -11.55 5.60
N ILE A 170 3.92 -12.82 5.43
CA ILE A 170 4.26 -13.40 4.12
C ILE A 170 3.01 -13.65 3.26
N PHE A 171 1.91 -14.14 3.88
CA PHE A 171 0.68 -14.36 3.12
C PHE A 171 0.02 -13.06 2.68
N THR A 172 0.22 -11.98 3.44
CA THR A 172 -0.24 -10.64 3.02
C THR A 172 0.44 -10.20 1.73
N HIS A 173 1.75 -10.38 1.61
CA HIS A 173 2.44 -10.12 0.35
C HIS A 173 3.79 -10.86 0.28
N PRO A 174 4.11 -11.56 -0.83
CA PRO A 174 5.35 -12.34 -0.95
C PRO A 174 6.62 -11.48 -0.82
N LEU A 175 6.58 -10.21 -1.27
CA LEU A 175 7.68 -9.25 -1.16
C LEU A 175 8.16 -9.03 0.29
N VAL A 176 7.24 -9.13 1.25
CA VAL A 176 7.54 -9.01 2.68
C VAL A 176 8.44 -10.14 3.15
N GLY A 177 8.29 -11.34 2.57
CA GLY A 177 9.17 -12.48 2.83
C GLY A 177 10.63 -12.19 2.47
N VAL A 178 10.86 -11.55 1.32
CA VAL A 178 12.22 -11.15 0.88
C VAL A 178 12.85 -10.18 1.88
N ILE A 179 12.09 -9.18 2.32
CA ILE A 179 12.56 -8.17 3.29
C ILE A 179 12.82 -8.78 4.67
N LEU A 180 11.96 -9.71 5.11
CA LEU A 180 12.12 -10.44 6.36
C LEU A 180 13.37 -11.32 6.34
N LEU A 181 13.63 -12.04 5.24
CA LEU A 181 14.83 -12.84 5.06
C LEU A 181 16.09 -11.97 5.11
N TYR A 182 16.07 -10.81 4.46
CA TYR A 182 17.15 -9.83 4.56
C TYR A 182 17.41 -9.42 6.02
N LEU A 183 16.38 -9.00 6.76
CA LEU A 183 16.53 -8.54 8.14
C LEU A 183 17.02 -9.64 9.09
N ILE A 184 16.52 -10.86 8.95
CA ILE A 184 17.00 -12.02 9.72
C ILE A 184 18.48 -12.27 9.40
N GLY A 185 18.84 -12.31 8.12
CA GLY A 185 20.23 -12.46 7.67
C GLY A 185 21.13 -11.35 8.22
N PHE A 186 20.66 -10.10 8.17
CA PHE A 186 21.38 -8.94 8.69
C PHE A 186 21.64 -9.06 10.19
N MET A 187 20.61 -9.39 10.98
CA MET A 187 20.74 -9.56 12.43
C MET A 187 21.65 -10.75 12.76
N PHE A 188 21.48 -11.88 12.06
CA PHE A 188 22.27 -13.10 12.22
C PHE A 188 23.76 -12.83 12.00
N LEU A 189 24.12 -12.21 10.88
CA LEU A 189 25.50 -11.85 10.54
C LEU A 189 26.10 -10.82 11.51
N THR A 190 25.26 -9.98 12.12
CA THR A 190 25.73 -9.00 13.13
C THR A 190 26.04 -9.65 14.48
N LYS A 191 25.51 -10.85 14.77
CA LYS A 191 25.56 -11.61 16.04
C LYS A 191 24.96 -10.88 17.26
N ARG A 192 25.38 -9.64 17.53
CA ARG A 192 24.90 -8.77 18.63
C ARG A 192 23.38 -8.59 18.61
N TYR A 193 22.78 -8.60 17.41
CA TYR A 193 21.34 -8.38 17.22
C TYR A 193 20.56 -9.68 17.01
N TRP A 194 21.22 -10.84 17.01
CA TRP A 194 20.59 -12.16 16.91
C TRP A 194 20.97 -13.01 18.13
N PRO A 195 20.27 -12.82 19.27
CA PRO A 195 20.62 -13.44 20.55
C PRO A 195 20.25 -14.93 20.65
N PHE A 196 19.88 -15.59 19.55
CA PHE A 196 19.37 -16.96 19.55
C PHE A 196 20.48 -18.00 19.41
N SER A 197 20.35 -19.10 20.15
CA SER A 197 21.18 -20.29 19.95
C SER A 197 20.91 -20.95 18.59
N LYS A 198 21.73 -21.92 18.19
CA LYS A 198 21.52 -22.69 16.94
C LYS A 198 20.15 -23.38 16.91
N LYS A 199 19.75 -24.02 18.02
CA LYS A 199 18.46 -24.71 18.14
C LYS A 199 17.29 -23.73 18.00
N GLU A 200 17.35 -22.61 18.73
CA GLU A 200 16.32 -21.57 18.66
C GLU A 200 16.24 -20.94 17.25
N SER A 201 17.40 -20.71 16.62
CA SER A 201 17.47 -20.20 15.25
C SER A 201 16.82 -21.18 14.27
N LEU A 202 17.05 -22.49 14.41
CA LEU A 202 16.38 -23.50 13.59
C LEU A 202 14.86 -23.49 13.81
N THR A 203 14.40 -23.35 15.07
CA THR A 203 12.97 -23.24 15.39
C THR A 203 12.31 -21.98 14.82
N ILE A 204 13.08 -20.93 14.55
CA ILE A 204 12.58 -19.71 13.88
C ILE A 204 12.61 -19.88 12.36
N CYS A 205 13.75 -20.31 11.81
CA CYS A 205 13.98 -20.35 10.37
C CYS A 205 13.20 -21.49 9.67
N LEU A 206 12.99 -22.63 10.31
CA LEU A 206 12.29 -23.76 9.69
C LEU A 206 10.81 -23.43 9.40
N PRO A 207 9.99 -22.97 10.38
CA PRO A 207 8.62 -22.56 10.08
C PRO A 207 8.56 -21.41 9.08
N LEU A 208 9.49 -20.46 9.14
CA LEU A 208 9.55 -19.34 8.20
C LEU A 208 9.78 -19.83 6.77
N PHE A 209 10.73 -20.76 6.58
CA PHE A 209 11.00 -21.38 5.29
C PHE A 209 9.78 -22.14 4.77
N LEU A 210 9.10 -22.92 5.62
CA LEU A 210 7.88 -23.64 5.25
C LEU A 210 6.73 -22.70 4.84
N ILE A 211 6.55 -21.57 5.54
CA ILE A 211 5.57 -20.55 5.18
C ILE A 211 5.89 -19.93 3.82
N PHE A 212 7.15 -19.58 3.59
CA PHE A 212 7.60 -19.01 2.32
C PHE A 212 7.36 -19.99 1.17
N LEU A 213 7.74 -21.25 1.36
CA LEU A 213 7.54 -22.32 0.39
C LEU A 213 6.05 -22.55 0.10
N ALA A 214 5.22 -22.58 1.14
CA ALA A 214 3.77 -22.71 1.00
C ALA A 214 3.19 -21.55 0.19
N LYS A 215 3.51 -20.28 0.54
CA LYS A 215 3.03 -19.11 -0.21
C LYS A 215 3.51 -19.15 -1.66
N PHE A 216 4.76 -19.52 -1.92
CA PHE A 216 5.30 -19.64 -3.28
C PHE A 216 4.50 -20.62 -4.14
N PHE A 217 4.30 -21.86 -3.66
CA PHE A 217 3.55 -22.87 -4.41
C PHE A 217 2.07 -22.51 -4.59
N ILE A 218 1.47 -21.93 -3.56
CA ILE A 218 0.07 -21.48 -3.63
C ILE A 218 -0.08 -20.33 -4.64
N SER A 219 0.86 -19.37 -4.68
CA SER A 219 0.82 -18.27 -5.64
C SER A 219 1.04 -18.74 -7.09
N GLN A 220 1.91 -19.73 -7.34
CA GLN A 220 2.13 -20.27 -8.68
C GLN A 220 0.90 -21.01 -9.24
N ASN A 221 0.18 -21.75 -8.40
CA ASN A 221 -0.88 -22.64 -8.87
C ASN A 221 -2.25 -21.97 -9.07
N ASN A 222 -2.42 -20.69 -8.73
CA ASN A 222 -3.75 -20.07 -8.63
C ASN A 222 -4.20 -19.22 -9.82
N ASN A 223 -3.54 -19.25 -11.00
CA ASN A 223 -3.82 -18.36 -12.16
C ASN A 223 -4.08 -16.89 -11.72
N SER A 224 -3.41 -16.49 -10.66
CA SER A 224 -3.62 -15.25 -9.92
C SER A 224 -2.76 -14.13 -10.51
N TYR A 225 -3.06 -12.88 -10.14
CA TYR A 225 -2.19 -11.73 -10.45
C TYR A 225 -0.71 -12.01 -10.11
N ASP A 226 -0.45 -12.65 -8.97
CA ASP A 226 0.90 -13.00 -8.52
C ASP A 226 1.58 -14.06 -9.42
N SER A 227 0.81 -14.97 -10.04
CA SER A 227 1.36 -16.04 -10.89
C SER A 227 2.03 -15.50 -12.16
N GLY A 228 1.43 -14.46 -12.78
CA GLY A 228 2.02 -13.77 -13.94
C GLY A 228 3.36 -13.12 -13.59
N LYS A 229 3.43 -12.40 -12.46
CA LYS A 229 4.68 -11.79 -11.99
C LYS A 229 5.76 -12.83 -11.68
N LEU A 230 5.38 -13.94 -11.05
CA LEU A 230 6.31 -15.03 -10.77
C LEU A 230 6.82 -15.72 -12.05
N TYR A 231 5.98 -15.82 -13.09
CA TYR A 231 6.38 -16.37 -14.38
C TYR A 231 7.50 -15.55 -15.03
N ASP A 232 7.37 -14.21 -15.02
CA ASP A 232 8.38 -13.31 -15.58
C ASP A 232 9.75 -13.51 -14.88
N ILE A 233 9.72 -13.73 -13.57
CA ILE A 233 10.93 -13.95 -12.76
C ILE A 233 11.56 -15.32 -13.05
N THR A 234 10.76 -16.39 -13.16
CA THR A 234 11.30 -17.75 -13.36
C THR A 234 11.87 -17.98 -14.77
N HIS A 235 11.53 -17.11 -15.73
CA HIS A 235 12.01 -17.18 -17.11
C HIS A 235 13.01 -16.06 -17.46
N THR A 236 13.55 -15.39 -16.43
CA THR A 236 14.50 -14.29 -16.59
C THR A 236 15.88 -14.79 -17.09
N THR A 237 16.49 -14.06 -18.02
CA THR A 237 17.85 -14.30 -18.53
C THR A 237 18.85 -13.24 -18.05
N LEU A 238 20.15 -13.53 -18.09
CA LEU A 238 21.17 -12.54 -17.69
C LEU A 238 21.13 -11.23 -18.51
N PRO A 239 20.94 -11.24 -19.85
CA PRO A 239 20.75 -10.01 -20.61
C PRO A 239 19.54 -9.21 -20.15
N LEU A 240 18.44 -9.87 -19.77
CA LEU A 240 17.24 -9.20 -19.25
C LEU A 240 17.53 -8.53 -17.89
N ILE A 241 18.26 -9.21 -17.00
CA ILE A 241 18.72 -8.64 -15.72
C ILE A 241 19.56 -7.38 -15.96
N LEU A 242 20.55 -7.45 -16.87
CA LEU A 242 21.40 -6.31 -17.16
C LEU A 242 20.63 -5.17 -17.86
N GLY A 243 19.63 -5.51 -18.66
CA GLY A 243 18.73 -4.56 -19.32
C GLY A 243 17.88 -3.76 -18.34
N THR A 244 17.52 -4.33 -17.18
CA THR A 244 16.65 -3.66 -16.19
C THR A 244 17.21 -2.33 -15.70
N PHE A 245 18.53 -2.18 -15.60
CA PHE A 245 19.18 -0.94 -15.17
C PHE A 245 19.01 0.23 -16.15
N LYS A 246 18.57 -0.04 -17.38
CA LYS A 246 18.27 0.97 -18.41
C LYS A 246 16.78 1.16 -18.66
N GLY A 247 15.93 0.35 -18.03
CA GLY A 247 14.48 0.39 -18.22
C GLY A 247 13.81 1.56 -17.51
N ASP A 248 12.55 1.81 -17.85
CA ASP A 248 11.78 2.96 -17.35
C ASP A 248 11.61 2.94 -15.83
N ALA A 249 11.39 1.76 -15.25
CA ALA A 249 11.29 1.60 -13.80
C ALA A 249 12.59 2.02 -13.08
N ALA A 250 13.76 1.66 -13.63
CA ALA A 250 15.05 2.04 -13.07
C ALA A 250 15.31 3.54 -13.20
N ASN A 251 15.10 4.10 -14.40
CA ASN A 251 15.27 5.53 -14.66
C ASN A 251 14.39 6.37 -13.72
N SER A 252 13.14 5.94 -13.56
CA SER A 252 12.18 6.63 -12.72
C SER A 252 12.51 6.50 -11.24
N PHE A 253 12.94 5.33 -10.77
CA PHE A 253 13.45 5.17 -9.41
C PHE A 253 14.60 6.14 -9.11
N PHE A 254 15.59 6.25 -10.00
CA PHE A 254 16.70 7.17 -9.81
C PHE A 254 16.29 8.63 -9.90
N GLN A 255 15.32 8.96 -10.75
CA GLN A 255 14.77 10.31 -10.84
C GLN A 255 14.05 10.68 -9.55
N ASP A 256 13.17 9.82 -9.05
CA ASP A 256 12.47 10.00 -7.78
C ASP A 256 13.46 10.07 -6.61
N CYS A 257 14.52 9.28 -6.61
CA CYS A 257 15.58 9.39 -5.60
C CYS A 257 16.29 10.74 -5.65
N LYS A 258 16.42 11.39 -6.81
CA LYS A 258 17.08 12.71 -6.92
C LYS A 258 16.15 13.85 -6.50
N THR A 259 14.87 13.76 -6.83
CA THR A 259 13.91 14.86 -6.65
C THR A 259 13.14 14.75 -5.33
N ASP A 260 12.55 13.58 -5.09
CA ASP A 260 11.61 13.34 -4.00
C ASP A 260 12.30 12.65 -2.82
N HIS A 261 13.08 11.59 -3.05
CA HIS A 261 13.57 10.68 -1.99
C HIS A 261 15.07 10.81 -1.67
N TRP A 262 15.68 11.97 -1.91
CA TRP A 262 17.14 12.19 -1.82
C TRP A 262 17.78 11.87 -0.46
N TRP A 263 17.01 11.89 0.63
CA TRP A 263 17.48 11.44 1.95
C TRP A 263 18.07 10.03 1.92
N ILE A 264 17.62 9.17 1.00
CA ILE A 264 18.12 7.81 0.88
C ILE A 264 19.62 7.77 0.59
N PHE A 265 20.16 8.69 -0.22
CA PHE A 265 21.59 8.70 -0.54
C PHE A 265 22.44 8.98 0.70
N ILE A 266 22.01 9.93 1.54
CA ILE A 266 22.69 10.25 2.79
C ILE A 266 22.64 9.05 3.74
N ILE A 267 21.47 8.41 3.86
CA ILE A 267 21.28 7.22 4.70
C ILE A 267 22.20 6.08 4.26
N ILE A 268 22.28 5.80 2.95
CA ILE A 268 23.16 4.78 2.38
C ILE A 268 24.63 5.10 2.67
N VAL A 269 25.08 6.32 2.36
CA VAL A 269 26.48 6.72 2.52
C VAL A 269 26.91 6.62 3.99
N LEU A 270 26.10 7.14 4.91
CA LEU A 270 26.38 7.07 6.35
C LEU A 270 26.31 5.63 6.88
N GLY A 271 25.31 4.86 6.46
CA GLY A 271 25.12 3.48 6.88
C GLY A 271 26.20 2.53 6.38
N LEU A 272 26.43 2.48 5.06
CA LEU A 272 27.45 1.62 4.46
C LEU A 272 28.86 2.10 4.81
N GLY A 273 29.10 3.41 4.80
CA GLY A 273 30.40 3.99 5.17
C GLY A 273 30.81 3.62 6.61
N THR A 274 29.88 3.64 7.56
CA THR A 274 30.16 3.19 8.94
C THR A 274 30.40 1.70 9.05
N MET A 275 29.66 0.86 8.31
CA MET A 275 29.90 -0.59 8.27
C MET A 275 31.27 -0.94 7.66
N LEU A 276 31.65 -0.27 6.57
CA LEU A 276 32.96 -0.41 5.92
C LEU A 276 34.09 0.01 6.88
N LYS A 277 33.94 1.17 7.55
CA LYS A 277 34.89 1.62 8.58
C LYS A 277 35.00 0.62 9.74
N ALA A 278 33.90 -0.01 10.13
CA ALA A 278 33.85 -1.07 11.14
C ALA A 278 34.31 -2.45 10.61
N ARG A 279 34.83 -2.52 9.37
CA ARG A 279 35.32 -3.73 8.68
C ARG A 279 34.28 -4.86 8.62
N LYS A 280 33.00 -4.53 8.50
CA LYS A 280 31.89 -5.50 8.40
C LYS A 280 31.63 -5.95 6.96
N TRP A 281 32.68 -6.35 6.25
CA TRP A 281 32.68 -6.65 4.81
C TRP A 281 31.57 -7.61 4.38
N LEU A 282 31.41 -8.74 5.09
CA LEU A 282 30.37 -9.73 4.78
C LEU A 282 28.96 -9.16 4.91
N LEU A 283 28.70 -8.36 5.95
CA LEU A 283 27.39 -7.73 6.15
C LEU A 283 27.13 -6.62 5.12
N THR A 284 28.18 -5.88 4.74
CA THR A 284 28.10 -4.89 3.66
C THR A 284 27.78 -5.57 2.34
N PHE A 285 28.50 -6.65 2.00
CA PHE A 285 28.24 -7.45 0.81
C PHE A 285 26.81 -8.00 0.80
N TRP A 286 26.35 -8.60 1.91
CA TRP A 286 24.97 -9.06 2.06
C TRP A 286 23.95 -7.96 1.80
N THR A 287 24.17 -6.78 2.36
CA THR A 287 23.25 -5.64 2.19
C THR A 287 23.22 -5.14 0.75
N VAL A 288 24.37 -4.98 0.12
CA VAL A 288 24.45 -4.56 -1.29
C VAL A 288 23.83 -5.61 -2.20
N LEU A 289 24.16 -6.89 -2.00
CA LEU A 289 23.62 -8.00 -2.78
C LEU A 289 22.09 -8.06 -2.69
N CYS A 290 21.52 -8.03 -1.49
CA CYS A 290 20.06 -8.04 -1.32
C CYS A 290 19.40 -6.79 -1.90
N SER A 291 20.04 -5.61 -1.79
CA SER A 291 19.53 -4.36 -2.36
C SER A 291 19.51 -4.42 -3.89
N VAL A 292 20.58 -4.91 -4.52
CA VAL A 292 20.65 -5.09 -5.97
C VAL A 292 19.65 -6.15 -6.44
N ALA A 293 19.54 -7.27 -5.73
CA ALA A 293 18.57 -8.31 -6.07
C ALA A 293 17.13 -7.80 -5.99
N TYR A 294 16.79 -7.05 -4.94
CA TYR A 294 15.48 -6.43 -4.78
C TYR A 294 15.22 -5.37 -5.87
N PHE A 295 16.24 -4.58 -6.25
CA PHE A 295 16.14 -3.60 -7.34
C PHE A 295 15.74 -4.26 -8.65
N VAL A 296 16.51 -5.29 -9.02
CA VAL A 296 16.30 -6.07 -10.25
C VAL A 296 14.93 -6.73 -10.21
N PHE A 297 14.53 -7.31 -9.07
CA PHE A 297 13.23 -7.95 -8.91
C PHE A 297 12.06 -7.01 -9.23
N ILE A 298 12.06 -5.79 -8.67
CA ILE A 298 11.01 -4.80 -8.95
C ILE A 298 11.08 -4.33 -10.40
N CYS A 299 12.28 -4.04 -10.94
CA CYS A 299 12.42 -3.60 -12.32
C CYS A 299 11.94 -4.65 -13.34
N LEU A 300 12.16 -5.95 -13.07
CA LEU A 300 11.65 -7.04 -13.91
C LEU A 300 10.12 -7.11 -13.83
N THR A 301 9.58 -7.01 -12.62
CA THR A 301 8.14 -7.13 -12.34
C THR A 301 7.34 -5.99 -12.97
N PHE A 302 7.92 -4.79 -13.08
CA PHE A 302 7.26 -3.57 -13.55
C PHE A 302 7.98 -2.91 -14.72
N SER A 303 8.54 -3.72 -15.62
CA SER A 303 9.41 -3.27 -16.72
C SER A 303 8.77 -2.25 -17.67
N SER A 304 7.43 -2.22 -17.79
CA SER A 304 6.66 -1.34 -18.70
C SER A 304 5.62 -0.46 -18.00
N SER A 305 5.59 -0.45 -16.66
CA SER A 305 4.43 0.06 -15.90
C SER A 305 4.66 1.38 -15.18
N TYR A 306 5.71 2.12 -15.53
CA TYR A 306 6.00 3.40 -14.87
C TYR A 306 5.56 4.59 -15.70
N ASP A 307 4.52 5.27 -15.24
CA ASP A 307 4.20 6.64 -15.63
C ASP A 307 3.89 7.49 -14.39
N PHE A 308 3.65 8.78 -14.59
CA PHE A 308 3.26 9.68 -13.49
C PHE A 308 1.96 9.24 -12.81
N HIS A 309 1.04 8.62 -13.55
CA HIS A 309 -0.27 8.18 -13.06
C HIS A 309 -0.20 6.91 -12.21
N THR A 310 0.89 6.13 -12.30
CA THR A 310 1.16 4.94 -11.47
C THR A 310 2.23 5.16 -10.41
N ARG A 311 2.71 6.40 -10.22
CA ARG A 311 3.76 6.73 -9.24
C ARG A 311 3.42 6.26 -7.83
N PHE A 312 2.18 6.47 -7.36
CA PHE A 312 1.73 6.02 -6.04
C PHE A 312 1.89 4.50 -5.86
N TYR A 313 1.62 3.74 -6.93
CA TYR A 313 1.70 2.29 -6.93
C TYR A 313 3.16 1.84 -6.87
N MET A 314 4.00 2.41 -7.74
CA MET A 314 5.43 2.08 -7.81
C MET A 314 6.19 2.47 -6.56
N GLN A 315 5.86 3.61 -5.94
CA GLN A 315 6.43 4.01 -4.65
C GLN A 315 6.20 2.97 -3.57
N SER A 316 4.99 2.41 -3.48
CA SER A 316 4.67 1.37 -2.49
C SER A 316 5.57 0.14 -2.64
N GLU A 317 5.86 -0.26 -3.88
CA GLU A 317 6.76 -1.37 -4.18
C GLU A 317 8.22 -1.03 -3.84
N TRP A 318 8.65 0.21 -4.05
CA TRP A 318 10.00 0.66 -3.67
C TRP A 318 10.19 0.82 -2.16
N MET A 319 9.13 1.01 -1.37
CA MET A 319 9.26 1.23 0.08
C MET A 319 10.01 0.12 0.81
N GLY A 320 10.04 -1.11 0.31
CA GLY A 320 10.88 -2.18 0.88
C GLY A 320 12.37 -1.81 0.94
N PHE A 321 12.87 -1.00 -0.01
CA PHE A 321 14.24 -0.46 0.02
C PHE A 321 14.52 0.37 1.26
N ALA A 322 13.54 1.08 1.81
CA ALA A 322 13.75 1.86 3.02
C ALA A 322 14.33 0.98 4.12
N ILE A 323 13.90 -0.28 4.23
CA ILE A 323 14.37 -1.22 5.24
C ILE A 323 15.79 -1.71 4.90
N LEU A 324 16.00 -2.15 3.65
CA LEU A 324 17.29 -2.70 3.20
C LEU A 324 18.42 -1.67 3.33
N LEU A 325 18.15 -0.43 2.95
CA LEU A 325 19.14 0.64 2.88
C LEU A 325 19.30 1.39 4.21
N SER A 326 18.25 1.46 5.04
CA SER A 326 18.32 2.13 6.34
C SER A 326 18.78 1.23 7.47
N ALA A 327 18.76 -0.10 7.32
CA ALA A 327 19.25 -1.00 8.37
C ALA A 327 20.72 -0.71 8.75
N PRO A 328 21.69 -0.56 7.82
CA PRO A 328 23.04 -0.09 8.13
C PRO A 328 23.06 1.24 8.92
N PHE A 329 22.30 2.22 8.47
CA PHE A 329 22.21 3.54 9.10
C PHE A 329 21.71 3.43 10.54
N VAL A 330 20.63 2.68 10.77
CA VAL A 330 20.03 2.50 12.09
C VAL A 330 20.96 1.70 13.01
N PHE A 331 21.53 0.59 12.55
CA PHE A 331 22.25 -0.34 13.42
C PHE A 331 23.73 0.01 13.63
N TYR A 332 24.35 0.78 12.73
CA TYR A 332 25.77 1.12 12.79
C TYR A 332 26.05 2.62 12.89
N PHE A 333 25.32 3.48 12.18
CA PHE A 333 25.58 4.92 12.22
C PHE A 333 24.90 5.62 13.41
N LEU A 334 23.60 5.43 13.62
CA LEU A 334 22.88 6.11 14.72
C LEU A 334 23.52 5.91 16.11
N PRO A 335 24.02 4.71 16.49
CA PRO A 335 24.69 4.51 17.77
C PRO A 335 25.97 5.32 17.99
N LEU A 336 26.57 5.86 16.93
CA LEU A 336 27.76 6.71 17.01
C LEU A 336 27.41 8.15 17.38
N LEU A 337 26.13 8.53 17.31
CA LEU A 337 25.66 9.86 17.66
C LEU A 337 25.24 9.92 19.12
N SER A 338 25.41 11.10 19.72
CA SER A 338 24.72 11.42 20.98
C SER A 338 23.22 11.39 20.77
N GLU A 339 22.46 11.07 21.83
CA GLU A 339 20.99 11.11 21.88
C GLU A 339 20.36 12.32 21.19
N LYS A 340 20.84 13.54 21.52
CA LYS A 340 20.31 14.79 20.96
C LYS A 340 20.54 14.89 19.45
N LYS A 341 21.75 14.55 18.99
CA LYS A 341 22.11 14.57 17.56
C LYS A 341 21.30 13.55 16.76
N ALA A 342 21.12 12.34 17.27
CA ALA A 342 20.31 11.32 16.61
C ALA A 342 18.82 11.73 16.52
N ALA A 343 18.26 12.26 17.61
CA ALA A 343 16.89 12.76 17.60
C ALA A 343 16.72 13.94 16.63
N LEU A 344 17.64 14.91 16.60
CA LEU A 344 17.58 16.04 15.68
C LEU A 344 17.68 15.59 14.21
N LEU A 345 18.60 14.67 13.91
CA LEU A 345 18.75 14.13 12.55
C LEU A 345 17.48 13.41 12.08
N LEU A 346 16.91 12.53 12.91
CA LEU A 346 15.67 11.84 12.57
C LEU A 346 14.47 12.80 12.48
N ALA A 347 14.39 13.78 13.37
CA ALA A 347 13.36 14.81 13.29
C ALA A 347 13.46 15.60 11.98
N ALA A 348 14.67 15.93 11.52
CA ALA A 348 14.89 16.61 10.23
C ALA A 348 14.48 15.73 9.04
N ILE A 349 14.86 14.44 9.05
CA ILE A 349 14.46 13.47 8.02
C ILE A 349 12.93 13.38 7.97
N PHE A 350 12.28 13.10 9.10
CA PHE A 350 10.83 12.93 9.14
C PHE A 350 10.06 14.21 8.85
N ALA A 351 10.48 15.37 9.38
CA ALA A 351 9.84 16.64 9.06
C ALA A 351 9.88 16.94 7.56
N THR A 352 11.05 16.73 6.93
CA THR A 352 11.18 16.89 5.48
C THR A 352 10.24 15.93 4.75
N ARG A 353 10.23 14.64 5.10
CA ARG A 353 9.35 13.64 4.46
C ARG A 353 7.87 13.95 4.65
N LEU A 354 7.46 14.41 5.82
CA LEU A 354 6.08 14.82 6.10
C LEU A 354 5.65 16.00 5.21
N ILE A 355 6.55 16.94 4.91
CA ILE A 355 6.28 18.03 3.96
C ILE A 355 6.03 17.47 2.56
N TYR A 356 6.87 16.55 2.07
CA TYR A 356 6.67 15.91 0.77
C TYR A 356 5.33 15.16 0.70
N ILE A 357 5.02 14.35 1.71
CA ILE A 357 3.72 13.65 1.82
C ILE A 357 2.56 14.65 1.77
N GLY A 358 2.63 15.73 2.56
CA GLY A 358 1.60 16.77 2.55
C GLY A 358 1.47 17.47 1.20
N SER A 359 2.58 17.72 0.50
CA SER A 359 2.58 18.39 -0.82
C SER A 359 1.96 17.53 -1.92
N SER A 360 2.07 16.20 -1.82
CA SER A 360 1.42 15.26 -2.74
C SER A 360 -0.11 15.28 -2.66
N SER A 361 -0.71 15.84 -1.60
CA SER A 361 -2.17 15.98 -1.47
C SER A 361 -2.82 16.65 -2.67
N LYS A 362 -2.15 17.63 -3.29
CA LYS A 362 -2.71 18.48 -4.34
C LYS A 362 -3.34 17.65 -5.45
N MET A 363 -2.64 16.63 -5.93
CA MET A 363 -3.09 15.75 -7.00
C MET A 363 -4.39 15.01 -6.64
N PHE A 364 -4.44 14.43 -5.44
CA PHE A 364 -5.62 13.69 -4.97
C PHE A 364 -6.80 14.61 -4.63
N THR A 365 -6.53 15.80 -4.10
CA THR A 365 -7.55 16.82 -3.86
C THR A 365 -8.13 17.34 -5.17
N GLU A 366 -7.31 17.61 -6.18
CA GLU A 366 -7.75 18.03 -7.51
C GLU A 366 -8.65 16.97 -8.16
N ARG A 367 -8.25 15.70 -8.10
CA ARG A 367 -9.07 14.55 -8.51
C ARG A 367 -10.42 14.52 -7.80
N PHE A 368 -10.43 14.61 -6.47
CA PHE A 368 -11.66 14.59 -5.67
C PHE A 368 -12.60 15.77 -6.00
N VAL A 369 -12.03 16.98 -6.15
CA VAL A 369 -12.79 18.18 -6.56
C VAL A 369 -13.37 18.01 -7.96
N TYR A 370 -12.60 17.46 -8.89
CA TYR A 370 -13.07 17.19 -10.25
C TYR A 370 -14.24 16.21 -10.27
N MET A 371 -14.15 15.10 -9.53
CA MET A 371 -15.27 14.16 -9.40
C MET A 371 -16.54 14.80 -8.82
N ASN A 372 -16.41 15.66 -7.81
CA ASN A 372 -17.56 16.38 -7.26
C ASN A 372 -18.19 17.33 -8.29
N LYS A 373 -17.39 18.02 -9.11
CA LYS A 373 -17.91 18.87 -10.20
C LYS A 373 -18.68 18.04 -11.22
N MET A 374 -18.20 16.85 -11.56
CA MET A 374 -18.92 15.95 -12.47
C MET A 374 -20.25 15.49 -11.88
N LEU A 375 -20.27 15.13 -10.59
CA LEU A 375 -21.52 14.77 -9.89
C LEU A 375 -22.51 15.94 -9.82
N GLN A 376 -22.04 17.16 -9.57
CA GLN A 376 -22.87 18.36 -9.64
C GLN A 376 -23.43 18.62 -11.04
N GLN A 377 -22.65 18.34 -12.08
CA GLN A 377 -23.13 18.43 -13.46
C GLN A 377 -24.21 17.40 -13.75
N MET A 378 -24.03 16.15 -13.30
CA MET A 378 -25.04 15.11 -13.41
C MET A 378 -26.32 15.45 -12.63
N ASP A 379 -26.20 16.12 -11.48
CA ASP A 379 -27.34 16.64 -10.73
C ASP A 379 -28.13 17.68 -11.53
N LYS A 380 -27.43 18.66 -12.13
CA LYS A 380 -28.05 19.70 -12.98
C LYS A 380 -28.75 19.13 -14.22
N THR A 381 -28.22 18.09 -14.84
CA THR A 381 -28.79 17.47 -16.05
C THR A 381 -29.83 16.38 -15.74
N GLY A 382 -30.01 16.01 -14.47
CA GLY A 382 -30.88 14.90 -14.06
C GLY A 382 -30.36 13.52 -14.45
N TRP A 383 -29.07 13.41 -14.80
CA TRP A 383 -28.44 12.14 -15.15
C TRP A 383 -28.03 11.37 -13.90
N THR A 384 -28.30 10.06 -13.90
CA THR A 384 -27.95 9.16 -12.79
C THR A 384 -26.89 8.13 -13.16
N LYS A 385 -26.75 7.81 -14.45
CA LYS A 385 -25.82 6.81 -14.97
C LYS A 385 -25.17 7.28 -16.27
N VAL A 386 -23.87 7.48 -16.24
CA VAL A 386 -23.13 8.03 -17.40
C VAL A 386 -21.86 7.22 -17.68
N ILE A 387 -21.63 6.95 -18.95
CA ILE A 387 -20.36 6.51 -19.53
C ILE A 387 -19.78 7.71 -20.26
N ILE A 388 -18.58 8.14 -19.87
CA ILE A 388 -17.88 9.23 -20.53
C ILE A 388 -16.75 8.61 -21.34
N ARG A 389 -16.67 8.95 -22.63
CA ARG A 389 -15.57 8.48 -23.47
C ARG A 389 -14.24 8.97 -22.90
N GLN A 390 -13.34 8.04 -22.70
CA GLN A 390 -12.02 8.32 -22.14
C GLN A 390 -11.23 9.23 -23.08
N ASN A 391 -10.48 10.17 -22.49
CA ASN A 391 -9.56 11.05 -23.20
C ASN A 391 -8.38 11.42 -22.28
N GLN A 392 -7.30 11.92 -22.88
CA GLN A 392 -6.05 12.22 -22.17
C GLN A 392 -6.24 13.22 -21.02
N LYS A 393 -7.00 14.30 -21.25
CA LYS A 393 -7.22 15.34 -20.23
C LYS A 393 -7.91 14.79 -18.99
N MET A 394 -8.86 13.87 -19.17
CA MET A 394 -9.52 13.20 -18.06
C MET A 394 -8.58 12.23 -17.35
N GLU A 395 -7.75 11.49 -18.08
CA GLU A 395 -6.74 10.60 -17.49
C GLU A 395 -5.74 11.36 -16.61
N ASP A 396 -5.33 12.55 -17.05
CA ASP A 396 -4.39 13.41 -16.33
C ASP A 396 -4.90 13.83 -14.94
N VAL A 397 -6.21 14.03 -14.82
CA VAL A 397 -6.85 14.47 -13.56
C VAL A 397 -7.40 13.30 -12.75
N LEU A 398 -8.00 12.30 -13.41
CA LEU A 398 -8.71 11.22 -12.74
C LEU A 398 -7.82 10.09 -12.28
N ILE A 399 -6.60 9.96 -12.81
CA ILE A 399 -5.51 9.10 -12.31
C ILE A 399 -6.02 7.72 -11.85
N MET A 400 -5.88 6.72 -12.71
CA MET A 400 -6.40 5.37 -12.47
C MET A 400 -7.93 5.36 -12.27
N SER A 401 -8.65 5.51 -13.37
CA SER A 401 -10.10 5.75 -13.40
C SER A 401 -10.99 4.50 -13.25
N TRP A 402 -10.42 3.30 -13.09
CA TRP A 402 -11.24 2.08 -13.04
C TRP A 402 -12.17 2.03 -11.82
N GLY A 403 -11.82 2.72 -10.73
CA GLY A 403 -12.61 2.81 -9.50
C GLY A 403 -13.82 3.75 -9.57
N LEU A 404 -13.92 4.58 -10.62
CA LEU A 404 -14.90 5.67 -10.73
C LEU A 404 -16.36 5.26 -10.50
N PRO A 405 -16.86 4.11 -10.99
CA PRO A 405 -18.27 3.75 -10.79
C PRO A 405 -18.66 3.69 -9.32
N ILE A 406 -17.74 3.24 -8.48
CA ILE A 406 -17.95 3.06 -7.04
C ILE A 406 -17.63 4.35 -6.30
N GLU A 407 -16.54 5.02 -6.64
CA GLU A 407 -16.14 6.29 -6.03
C GLU A 407 -17.25 7.34 -6.19
N SER A 408 -17.75 7.51 -7.42
CA SER A 408 -18.83 8.47 -7.72
C SER A 408 -20.11 8.16 -6.93
N MET A 409 -20.50 6.88 -6.88
CA MET A 409 -21.65 6.42 -6.10
C MET A 409 -21.47 6.69 -4.60
N MET A 410 -20.28 6.47 -4.05
CA MET A 410 -19.99 6.72 -2.64
C MET A 410 -19.95 8.23 -2.32
N ILE A 411 -19.32 9.04 -3.18
CA ILE A 411 -19.29 10.50 -3.04
C ILE A 411 -20.71 11.06 -3.04
N ASP A 412 -21.53 10.65 -4.02
CA ASP A 412 -22.91 11.13 -4.13
C ASP A 412 -23.74 10.76 -2.90
N ARG A 413 -23.55 9.55 -2.35
CA ARG A 413 -24.17 9.15 -1.07
C ARG A 413 -23.71 9.99 0.11
N MET A 414 -22.42 10.30 0.19
CA MET A 414 -21.86 11.12 1.25
C MET A 414 -22.37 12.55 1.22
N ASN A 415 -22.67 13.08 0.03
CA ASN A 415 -23.21 14.42 -0.16
C ASN A 415 -24.70 14.54 0.23
N GLY A 416 -25.28 13.51 0.86
CA GLY A 416 -26.64 13.57 1.43
C GLY A 416 -27.75 13.22 0.44
N HIS A 417 -27.41 12.77 -0.77
CA HIS A 417 -28.40 12.25 -1.71
C HIS A 417 -28.92 10.89 -1.21
N THR A 418 -30.09 10.94 -0.58
CA THR A 418 -30.67 9.79 0.10
C THR A 418 -31.49 8.89 -0.82
N GLN A 419 -31.96 9.41 -1.96
CA GLN A 419 -32.96 8.74 -2.81
C GLN A 419 -32.39 8.04 -4.03
N LEU A 420 -31.56 8.69 -4.85
CA LEU A 420 -30.97 8.09 -6.06
C LEU A 420 -29.51 8.50 -6.18
N GLN A 421 -28.63 7.51 -6.18
CA GLN A 421 -27.20 7.71 -6.33
C GLN A 421 -26.80 7.81 -7.80
N ARG A 422 -25.82 8.67 -8.04
CA ARG A 422 -25.19 8.88 -9.33
C ARG A 422 -23.94 8.02 -9.47
N THR A 423 -23.75 7.46 -10.66
CA THR A 423 -22.54 6.71 -11.01
C THR A 423 -22.03 7.13 -12.38
N MET A 424 -20.71 7.24 -12.48
CA MET A 424 -20.02 7.52 -13.73
C MET A 424 -18.87 6.56 -13.95
N ILE A 425 -18.62 6.24 -15.22
CA ILE A 425 -17.48 5.44 -15.65
C ILE A 425 -16.81 6.13 -16.84
N THR A 426 -15.49 6.04 -16.93
CA THR A 426 -14.75 6.40 -18.14
C THR A 426 -14.27 5.14 -18.82
N LEU A 427 -14.55 4.99 -20.12
CA LEU A 427 -14.13 3.81 -20.88
C LEU A 427 -13.62 4.22 -22.26
N PRO A 428 -12.64 3.49 -22.81
CA PRO A 428 -12.30 3.56 -24.23
C PRO A 428 -13.46 3.04 -25.10
N ASP A 429 -13.56 3.50 -26.34
CA ASP A 429 -14.67 3.15 -27.26
C ASP A 429 -14.78 1.63 -27.51
N GLU A 430 -13.66 0.90 -27.57
CA GLU A 430 -13.63 -0.54 -27.72
C GLU A 430 -14.24 -1.27 -26.52
N VAL A 431 -13.98 -0.80 -25.30
CA VAL A 431 -14.54 -1.38 -24.07
C VAL A 431 -16.01 -1.02 -23.93
N ILE A 432 -16.43 0.17 -24.38
CA ILE A 432 -17.84 0.54 -24.44
C ILE A 432 -18.61 -0.44 -25.32
N LYS A 433 -18.08 -0.80 -26.50
CA LYS A 433 -18.74 -1.77 -27.41
C LYS A 433 -18.97 -3.13 -26.75
N GLU A 434 -18.04 -3.57 -25.91
CA GLU A 434 -18.13 -4.86 -25.21
C GLU A 434 -19.08 -4.81 -24.00
N ARG A 435 -18.94 -3.77 -23.17
CA ARG A 435 -19.59 -3.72 -21.84
C ARG A 435 -20.92 -2.97 -21.83
N PHE A 436 -21.24 -2.18 -22.86
CA PHE A 436 -22.47 -1.39 -22.88
C PHE A 436 -23.71 -2.27 -22.80
N THR A 437 -24.72 -1.80 -22.06
CA THR A 437 -26.01 -2.47 -21.95
C THR A 437 -27.15 -1.47 -21.88
N THR A 438 -28.24 -1.79 -22.55
CA THR A 438 -29.51 -1.04 -22.48
C THR A 438 -30.35 -1.43 -21.26
N LYS A 439 -29.90 -2.40 -20.46
CA LYS A 439 -30.60 -2.86 -19.26
C LYS A 439 -30.57 -1.77 -18.18
N LYS A 440 -31.74 -1.32 -17.75
CA LYS A 440 -31.92 -0.30 -16.70
C LYS A 440 -31.53 -0.81 -15.30
N ASN A 441 -31.75 -2.09 -15.02
CA ASN A 441 -31.47 -2.72 -13.72
C ASN A 441 -30.04 -3.26 -13.57
N VAL A 442 -29.07 -2.54 -14.13
CA VAL A 442 -27.64 -2.88 -14.08
C VAL A 442 -26.83 -1.74 -13.48
N PHE A 443 -25.83 -2.11 -12.70
CA PHE A 443 -24.70 -1.28 -12.29
C PHE A 443 -23.46 -1.76 -13.07
N MET A 444 -22.90 -0.90 -13.90
CA MET A 444 -21.61 -1.16 -14.55
C MET A 444 -20.52 -0.87 -13.51
N SER A 445 -20.08 -1.91 -12.79
CA SER A 445 -19.05 -1.81 -11.77
C SER A 445 -17.66 -1.69 -12.41
N CYS A 446 -16.58 -1.77 -11.63
CA CYS A 446 -15.22 -1.63 -12.13
C CYS A 446 -14.91 -2.60 -13.28
N PHE A 447 -15.25 -3.88 -13.10
CA PHE A 447 -14.83 -4.96 -14.01
C PHE A 447 -15.99 -5.70 -14.66
N VAL A 448 -17.19 -5.67 -14.06
CA VAL A 448 -18.34 -6.45 -14.52
C VAL A 448 -19.63 -5.65 -14.47
N ASN A 449 -20.66 -6.17 -15.13
CA ASN A 449 -22.00 -5.60 -15.05
C ASN A 449 -22.80 -6.38 -14.01
N ASP A 450 -23.09 -5.73 -12.88
CA ASP A 450 -23.82 -6.34 -11.77
C ASP A 450 -25.31 -5.99 -11.80
N SER A 451 -26.13 -6.95 -11.37
CA SER A 451 -27.55 -6.68 -11.12
C SER A 451 -27.70 -5.81 -9.88
N LEU A 452 -28.55 -4.78 -9.96
CA LEU A 452 -28.85 -3.91 -8.82
C LEU A 452 -29.41 -4.69 -7.61
N ARG A 453 -29.97 -5.88 -7.82
CA ARG A 453 -30.47 -6.76 -6.75
C ARG A 453 -29.37 -7.31 -5.84
N LYS A 454 -28.11 -7.32 -6.30
CA LYS A 454 -26.96 -7.76 -5.49
C LYS A 454 -26.44 -6.65 -4.57
N LEU A 455 -26.85 -5.41 -4.80
CA LEU A 455 -26.36 -4.28 -4.03
C LEU A 455 -27.06 -4.22 -2.67
N ASN A 456 -26.30 -3.84 -1.65
CA ASN A 456 -26.86 -3.55 -0.34
C ASN A 456 -27.61 -2.21 -0.37
N THR A 457 -28.93 -2.27 -0.45
CA THR A 457 -29.82 -1.09 -0.61
C THR A 457 -29.74 -0.10 0.54
N ARG A 458 -29.16 -0.46 1.69
CA ARG A 458 -28.88 0.49 2.77
C ARG A 458 -27.80 1.51 2.38
N TYR A 459 -26.79 1.03 1.66
CA TYR A 459 -25.61 1.81 1.29
C TYR A 459 -25.68 2.28 -0.15
N PHE A 460 -26.30 1.50 -1.03
CA PHE A 460 -26.27 1.70 -2.47
C PHE A 460 -27.70 1.71 -3.04
N VAL A 461 -28.23 2.89 -3.34
CA VAL A 461 -29.58 3.10 -3.89
C VAL A 461 -29.45 3.66 -5.29
N MET A 462 -29.55 2.79 -6.28
CA MET A 462 -29.30 3.12 -7.68
C MET A 462 -30.59 3.28 -8.48
N ASP A 463 -30.56 4.14 -9.50
CA ASP A 463 -31.66 4.34 -10.45
C ASP A 463 -31.99 3.05 -11.21
N THR A 464 -33.26 2.65 -11.22
CA THR A 464 -33.78 1.45 -11.92
C THR A 464 -34.52 1.80 -13.22
N VAL A 465 -34.68 3.09 -13.52
CA VAL A 465 -35.47 3.64 -14.62
C VAL A 465 -34.57 4.11 -15.76
N GLN A 466 -33.44 4.75 -15.46
CA GLN A 466 -32.49 5.22 -16.47
C GLN A 466 -31.48 4.13 -16.85
N GLN A 467 -31.15 4.08 -18.15
CA GLN A 467 -30.01 3.33 -18.68
C GLN A 467 -28.74 4.21 -18.64
N TYR A 468 -27.57 3.60 -18.83
CA TYR A 468 -26.34 4.37 -18.99
C TYR A 468 -26.39 5.20 -20.29
N ARG A 469 -26.05 6.49 -20.19
CA ARG A 469 -25.86 7.37 -21.34
C ARG A 469 -24.38 7.42 -21.71
N VAL A 470 -24.05 7.33 -23.00
CA VAL A 470 -22.67 7.47 -23.47
C VAL A 470 -22.50 8.87 -24.06
N VAL A 471 -21.53 9.62 -23.55
CA VAL A 471 -21.26 11.01 -23.96
C VAL A 471 -19.76 11.24 -24.09
N SER A 472 -19.35 12.20 -24.92
CA SER A 472 -18.00 12.78 -24.84
C SER A 472 -17.87 13.69 -23.61
N GLU A 473 -16.64 14.04 -23.21
CA GLU A 473 -16.42 15.02 -22.13
C GLU A 473 -17.09 16.37 -22.46
N GLU A 474 -17.01 16.83 -23.70
CA GLU A 474 -17.63 18.09 -24.12
C GLU A 474 -19.15 18.06 -24.00
N GLN A 475 -19.78 16.97 -24.50
CA GLN A 475 -21.22 16.74 -24.38
C GLN A 475 -21.66 16.68 -22.92
N PHE A 476 -20.86 16.03 -22.07
CA PHE A 476 -21.12 15.93 -20.64
C PHE A 476 -21.22 17.30 -19.97
N TRP A 477 -20.24 18.18 -20.23
CA TRP A 477 -20.22 19.53 -19.65
C TRP A 477 -21.30 20.46 -20.24
N LYS A 478 -21.68 20.26 -21.50
CA LYS A 478 -22.80 21.00 -22.13
C LYS A 478 -24.19 20.50 -21.68
N GLY A 479 -24.27 19.28 -21.14
CA GLY A 479 -25.55 18.64 -20.83
C GLY A 479 -26.33 18.20 -22.07
N GLU A 480 -25.63 18.00 -23.19
CA GLU A 480 -26.22 17.58 -24.46
C GLU A 480 -26.23 16.05 -24.54
N ASP A 481 -27.41 15.46 -24.78
CA ASP A 481 -27.52 14.04 -25.13
C ASP A 481 -27.82 13.93 -26.62
N THR A 482 -26.81 13.63 -27.42
CA THR A 482 -26.99 13.43 -28.86
C THR A 482 -27.57 12.05 -29.20
N GLY A 483 -27.88 11.24 -28.19
CA GLY A 483 -28.27 9.84 -28.35
C GLY A 483 -27.08 8.97 -28.71
N TYR A 484 -26.68 8.06 -27.82
CA TYR A 484 -25.75 7.00 -28.19
C TYR A 484 -26.46 5.98 -29.07
N VAL A 485 -26.17 6.00 -30.36
CA VAL A 485 -26.49 4.89 -31.26
C VAL A 485 -25.41 3.83 -31.04
N ALA A 486 -25.77 2.72 -30.39
CA ALA A 486 -24.86 1.60 -30.25
C ALA A 486 -24.34 1.20 -31.63
N PRO A 487 -23.01 1.05 -31.83
CA PRO A 487 -22.48 0.50 -33.06
C PRO A 487 -23.20 -0.83 -33.30
N GLN A 488 -23.89 -0.95 -34.43
CA GLN A 488 -24.45 -2.24 -34.81
C GLN A 488 -23.28 -3.23 -34.83
N LYS A 489 -23.39 -4.34 -34.07
CA LYS A 489 -22.42 -5.42 -34.19
C LYS A 489 -22.40 -5.84 -35.67
N PRO A 490 -21.21 -5.92 -36.30
CA PRO A 490 -21.11 -6.39 -37.68
C PRO A 490 -21.72 -7.80 -37.83
#